data_AF-A0A5D0SCL4-F1
#
_entry.id   AF-A0A5D0SCL4-F1
#
_cell.length_a   1.000
_cell.length_b   1.000
_cell.length_c   1.000
_cell.angle_alpha   90.00
_cell.angle_beta   90.00
_cell.angle_gamma   90.00
#
_symmetry.space_group_name_H-M   'P 1'
#
loop_
_entity.id
_entity.type
_entity.pdbx_description
1 polymer ?
#
loop_
_entity_poly.entity_id
_entity_poly.type
_entity_poly.pdbx_seq_one_letter_code
_entity_poly.pdbx_strand_id
1 'polypeptide(L)'
;MIVGYIIVGSFLGMFAFAAAWLLGASMWIGLASYAAVGSLTVFGLAGIRLVLGMQEKEEILDRPEQTAVPAQAKPTAQTAQSSMRILAVDDDPFILELLPMITAKNGFTQVTSAASGASALSILTDDPAFDCLLVDISMPGMDGIELCRHIRALEAYRTTPIIMLTGMRDLKNMGDAFRAGATDYATKPFDIKELGTRLRLAQDEVTQARLNTSILKPGHMRHEKVFSLPENLHLDGDDNLVDRAMLVNYLTRIDARETASIEVFALRTEPMDKIYAHASPQEFAEFLSDVAGAAGTQFTDEHTLMAYAENGDLLIVTQSGNRSDQIAKDRTATERKIEQAVSLWLPVFEARGLPQITVAIGGPVRPNAERAQRAVVAFGNAIVLAEHRGSGKDGWGPSLRISV
;
A
#
# COMPACT_ATOMS: atom_id res chain seq x y z
N MET A 1 -9.65 -9.88 -24.15
CA MET A 1 -11.09 -10.04 -24.47
C MET A 1 -11.34 -10.44 -25.92
N ILE A 2 -10.80 -9.75 -26.93
CA ILE A 2 -10.92 -10.15 -28.35
C ILE A 2 -10.45 -11.60 -28.58
N VAL A 3 -9.34 -11.97 -27.93
CA VAL A 3 -8.80 -13.34 -27.96
C VAL A 3 -9.82 -14.39 -27.48
N GLY A 4 -10.67 -14.06 -26.49
CA GLY A 4 -11.69 -14.97 -25.98
C GLY A 4 -12.80 -15.25 -27.00
N TYR A 5 -13.25 -14.22 -27.74
CA TYR A 5 -14.26 -14.39 -28.79
C TYR A 5 -13.74 -15.20 -29.97
N ILE A 6 -12.47 -15.00 -30.35
CA ILE A 6 -11.82 -15.79 -31.39
C ILE A 6 -11.77 -17.27 -31.00
N ILE A 7 -11.38 -17.58 -29.76
CA ILE A 7 -11.34 -18.97 -29.27
C ILE A 7 -12.74 -19.60 -29.35
N VAL A 8 -13.76 -18.94 -28.82
CA VAL A 8 -15.15 -19.46 -28.84
C VAL A 8 -15.65 -19.66 -30.27
N GLY A 9 -15.44 -18.68 -31.15
CA GLY A 9 -15.82 -18.76 -32.56
C GLY A 9 -15.12 -19.89 -33.30
N SER A 10 -13.82 -20.10 -33.08
CA SER A 10 -13.07 -21.20 -33.68
C SER A 10 -13.57 -22.58 -33.24
N PHE A 11 -13.95 -22.75 -31.97
CA PHE A 11 -14.52 -24.01 -31.47
C PHE A 11 -15.89 -24.29 -32.09
N LEU A 12 -16.82 -23.31 -32.10
CA LEU A 12 -18.14 -23.50 -32.72
C LEU A 12 -18.03 -23.75 -34.23
N GLY A 13 -17.14 -23.03 -34.93
CA GLY A 13 -16.87 -23.28 -36.34
C GLY A 13 -16.39 -24.71 -36.58
N MET A 14 -15.51 -25.23 -35.72
CA MET A 14 -14.99 -26.60 -35.83
C MET A 14 -16.08 -27.66 -35.62
N PHE A 15 -17.02 -27.43 -34.71
CA PHE A 15 -18.21 -28.28 -34.55
C PHE A 15 -19.11 -28.26 -35.78
N ALA A 16 -19.35 -27.08 -36.36
CA ALA A 16 -20.16 -26.95 -37.58
C ALA A 16 -19.49 -27.67 -38.78
N PHE A 17 -18.17 -27.58 -38.89
CA PHE A 17 -17.39 -28.33 -39.87
C PHE A 17 -17.55 -29.84 -39.72
N ALA A 18 -17.39 -30.35 -38.50
CA ALA A 18 -17.52 -31.77 -38.20
C ALA A 18 -18.95 -32.29 -38.47
N ALA A 19 -19.97 -31.51 -38.11
CA ALA A 19 -21.37 -31.85 -38.37
C ALA A 19 -21.68 -31.88 -39.88
N ALA A 20 -21.20 -30.91 -40.65
CA ALA A 20 -21.36 -30.89 -42.09
C ALA A 20 -20.72 -32.13 -42.75
N TRP A 21 -19.52 -32.50 -42.30
CA TRP A 21 -18.85 -33.71 -42.80
C TRP A 21 -19.63 -34.98 -42.45
N LEU A 22 -20.12 -35.12 -41.21
CA LEU A 22 -20.92 -36.27 -40.78
C LEU A 22 -22.21 -36.43 -41.60
N LEU A 23 -22.77 -35.33 -42.11
CA LEU A 23 -23.94 -35.32 -42.99
C LEU A 23 -23.61 -35.56 -44.47
N GLY A 24 -22.35 -35.90 -44.79
CA GLY A 24 -21.91 -36.21 -46.14
C GLY A 24 -21.59 -35.00 -47.01
N ALA A 25 -21.44 -33.81 -46.41
CA ALA A 25 -21.06 -32.61 -47.17
C ALA A 25 -19.62 -32.69 -47.67
N SER A 26 -19.34 -32.02 -48.79
CA SER A 26 -17.98 -31.92 -49.32
C SER A 26 -17.08 -31.06 -48.41
N MET A 27 -15.77 -31.27 -48.51
CA MET A 27 -14.77 -30.52 -47.72
C MET A 27 -14.93 -28.99 -47.85
N TRP A 28 -15.28 -28.51 -49.05
CA TRP A 28 -15.50 -27.09 -49.31
C TRP A 28 -16.75 -26.53 -48.60
N ILE A 29 -17.83 -27.33 -48.52
CA ILE A 29 -19.04 -26.95 -47.77
C ILE A 29 -18.77 -26.96 -46.26
N GLY A 30 -17.98 -27.93 -45.78
CA GLY A 30 -17.50 -27.94 -44.40
C GLY A 30 -16.73 -26.66 -44.06
N LEU A 31 -15.73 -26.31 -44.89
CA LEU A 31 -14.89 -25.12 -44.66
C LEU A 31 -15.70 -23.81 -44.72
N ALA A 32 -16.66 -23.72 -45.64
CA ALA A 32 -17.59 -22.59 -45.68
C ALA A 32 -18.44 -22.49 -44.41
N SER A 33 -18.90 -23.62 -43.88
CA SER A 33 -19.67 -23.69 -42.63
C SER A 33 -18.83 -23.26 -41.42
N TYR A 34 -17.56 -23.68 -41.35
CA TYR A 34 -16.60 -23.23 -40.34
C TYR A 34 -16.45 -21.71 -40.35
N ALA A 35 -16.17 -21.15 -41.53
CA ALA A 35 -15.92 -19.72 -41.69
C ALA A 35 -17.17 -18.89 -41.37
N ALA A 36 -18.35 -19.36 -41.81
CA ALA A 36 -19.62 -18.69 -41.54
C ALA A 36 -19.97 -18.67 -40.05
N VAL A 37 -19.95 -19.84 -39.39
CA VAL A 37 -20.33 -19.96 -37.97
C VAL A 37 -19.29 -19.28 -37.07
N GLY A 38 -18.00 -19.48 -37.35
CA GLY A 38 -16.93 -18.86 -36.58
C GLY A 38 -16.97 -17.33 -36.66
N SER A 39 -17.11 -16.77 -37.85
CA SER A 39 -17.17 -15.31 -38.04
C SER A 39 -18.44 -14.72 -37.42
N LEU A 40 -19.60 -15.35 -37.62
CA LEU A 40 -20.87 -14.88 -37.06
C LEU A 40 -20.83 -14.85 -35.52
N THR A 41 -20.14 -15.80 -34.89
CA THR A 41 -19.98 -15.84 -33.43
C THR A 41 -19.10 -14.69 -32.93
N VAL A 42 -17.99 -14.42 -33.61
CA VAL A 42 -17.07 -13.33 -33.22
C VAL A 42 -17.73 -11.96 -33.38
N PHE A 43 -18.36 -11.70 -34.53
CA PHE A 43 -19.03 -10.43 -34.78
C PHE A 43 -20.34 -10.30 -33.99
N GLY A 44 -21.08 -11.39 -33.80
CA GLY A 44 -22.33 -11.41 -33.05
C GLY A 44 -22.13 -11.13 -31.56
N LEU A 45 -21.19 -11.81 -30.90
CA LEU A 45 -20.89 -11.57 -29.47
C LEU A 45 -20.29 -10.19 -29.23
N ALA A 46 -19.45 -9.70 -30.15
CA ALA A 46 -18.94 -8.33 -30.09
C ALA A 46 -20.06 -7.29 -30.29
N GLY A 47 -20.98 -7.54 -31.23
CA GLY A 47 -22.12 -6.68 -31.52
C GLY A 47 -23.15 -6.62 -30.39
N ILE A 48 -23.52 -7.78 -29.81
CA ILE A 48 -24.44 -7.86 -28.66
C ILE A 48 -23.86 -7.06 -27.48
N ARG A 49 -22.56 -7.16 -27.22
CA ARG A 49 -21.92 -6.39 -26.15
C ARG A 49 -21.87 -4.89 -26.45
N LEU A 50 -21.66 -4.49 -27.71
CA LEU A 50 -21.74 -3.09 -28.10
C LEU A 50 -23.16 -2.53 -27.83
N VAL A 51 -24.20 -3.28 -28.20
CA VAL A 51 -25.60 -2.90 -27.98
C VAL A 51 -25.95 -2.88 -26.48
N LEU A 52 -25.55 -3.89 -25.71
CA LEU A 52 -25.77 -3.91 -24.26
C LEU A 52 -24.98 -2.82 -23.54
N GLY A 53 -23.76 -2.52 -23.99
CA GLY A 53 -22.97 -1.40 -23.48
C GLY A 53 -23.50 -0.02 -23.88
N MET A 54 -24.39 0.05 -24.87
CA MET A 54 -25.13 1.27 -25.22
C MET A 54 -26.42 1.40 -24.40
N GLN A 55 -27.10 0.29 -24.05
CA GLN A 55 -28.28 0.33 -23.19
C GLN A 55 -27.97 0.79 -21.76
N GLU A 56 -26.78 0.49 -21.23
CA GLU A 56 -26.35 0.99 -19.90
C GLU A 56 -26.16 2.51 -19.88
N LYS A 57 -26.13 3.17 -21.04
CA LYS A 57 -25.93 4.61 -21.20
C LYS A 57 -27.19 5.40 -21.56
N GLU A 58 -28.28 4.73 -21.95
CA GLU A 58 -29.54 5.37 -22.38
C GLU A 58 -30.67 5.33 -21.34
N GLU A 59 -30.51 4.62 -20.21
CA GLU A 59 -31.52 4.59 -19.12
C GLU A 59 -31.44 5.81 -18.16
N ILE A 60 -30.88 6.93 -18.61
CA ILE A 60 -30.86 8.21 -17.88
C ILE A 60 -31.26 9.36 -18.82
N LEU A 61 -32.39 9.25 -19.53
CA LEU A 61 -33.04 10.41 -20.11
C LEU A 61 -34.50 10.13 -20.49
N ASP A 62 -35.41 10.12 -19.50
CA ASP A 62 -36.77 10.70 -19.65
C ASP A 62 -37.64 10.50 -18.39
N ARG A 63 -37.80 11.55 -17.58
CA ARG A 63 -39.09 11.93 -16.96
C ARG A 63 -39.03 13.37 -16.44
N PRO A 64 -40.16 14.11 -16.48
CA PRO A 64 -40.16 15.56 -16.49
C PRO A 64 -40.04 16.18 -15.10
N GLU A 65 -39.40 17.34 -15.12
CA GLU A 65 -39.17 18.30 -14.05
C GLU A 65 -40.48 18.85 -13.47
N GLN A 66 -40.67 18.74 -12.15
CA GLN A 66 -41.25 19.77 -11.28
C GLN A 66 -41.39 19.26 -9.83
N THR A 67 -40.52 19.72 -8.93
CA THR A 67 -40.85 20.80 -7.99
C THR A 67 -39.65 21.04 -7.05
N ALA A 68 -39.34 22.31 -6.87
CA ALA A 68 -38.14 22.82 -6.23
C ALA A 68 -38.12 22.62 -4.71
N VAL A 69 -36.92 22.28 -4.20
CA VAL A 69 -36.41 22.70 -2.87
C VAL A 69 -34.95 23.10 -3.12
N PRO A 70 -34.47 24.28 -2.66
CA PRO A 70 -33.29 24.93 -3.23
C PRO A 70 -32.00 24.19 -2.86
N ALA A 71 -31.31 23.69 -3.89
CA ALA A 71 -29.95 23.20 -3.78
C ALA A 71 -29.02 24.39 -3.48
N GLN A 72 -28.37 24.33 -2.33
CA GLN A 72 -27.18 25.11 -2.04
C GLN A 72 -26.18 24.91 -3.19
N ALA A 73 -25.76 26.02 -3.77
CA ALA A 73 -24.81 26.06 -4.87
C ALA A 73 -23.55 25.26 -4.50
N LYS A 74 -23.29 24.20 -5.25
CA LYS A 74 -21.95 23.62 -5.36
C LYS A 74 -21.02 24.77 -5.79
N PRO A 75 -19.97 25.12 -5.04
CA PRO A 75 -18.99 26.06 -5.54
C PRO A 75 -18.30 25.42 -6.74
N THR A 76 -18.63 25.91 -7.94
CA THR A 76 -17.84 25.71 -9.14
C THR A 76 -16.55 26.51 -8.97
N ALA A 77 -15.62 25.97 -8.19
CA ALA A 77 -14.22 26.35 -8.30
C ALA A 77 -13.58 25.40 -9.31
N GLN A 78 -13.40 25.89 -10.54
CA GLN A 78 -12.28 25.43 -11.35
C GLN A 78 -11.02 25.74 -10.52
N THR A 79 -10.57 24.77 -9.72
CA THR A 79 -9.24 24.79 -9.13
C THR A 79 -8.26 24.79 -10.29
N ALA A 80 -7.55 25.90 -10.48
CA ALA A 80 -6.28 25.87 -11.17
C ALA A 80 -5.46 24.75 -10.52
N GLN A 81 -5.32 23.63 -11.21
CA GLN A 81 -4.48 22.52 -10.77
C GLN A 81 -3.08 23.10 -10.65
N SER A 82 -2.60 23.35 -9.43
CA SER A 82 -1.22 23.73 -9.20
C SER A 82 -0.36 22.64 -9.82
N SER A 83 0.39 22.97 -10.86
CA SER A 83 1.28 22.05 -11.55
C SER A 83 2.29 21.49 -10.56
N MET A 84 2.24 20.18 -10.34
CA MET A 84 3.15 19.49 -9.43
C MET A 84 4.58 19.57 -9.98
N ARG A 85 5.51 20.10 -9.18
CA ARG A 85 6.94 20.18 -9.54
C ARG A 85 7.67 18.91 -9.10
N ILE A 86 8.33 18.24 -10.03
CA ILE A 86 9.02 16.96 -9.79
C ILE A 86 10.53 17.15 -9.96
N LEU A 87 11.32 16.65 -9.01
CA LEU A 87 12.77 16.48 -9.18
C LEU A 87 13.06 15.02 -9.54
N ALA A 88 13.70 14.76 -10.67
CA ALA A 88 14.17 13.45 -11.08
C ALA A 88 15.69 13.35 -10.89
N VAL A 89 16.14 12.33 -10.16
CA VAL A 89 17.54 12.10 -9.83
C VAL A 89 17.96 10.71 -10.30
N ASP A 90 18.92 10.67 -11.20
CA ASP A 90 19.47 9.43 -11.79
C ASP A 90 20.84 9.74 -12.38
N ASP A 91 21.80 8.82 -12.28
CA ASP A 91 23.13 8.98 -12.88
C ASP A 91 23.16 8.60 -14.36
N ASP A 92 22.16 7.85 -14.85
CA ASP A 92 22.03 7.50 -16.25
C ASP A 92 21.36 8.65 -17.04
N PRO A 93 22.09 9.31 -17.97
CA PRO A 93 21.54 10.39 -18.77
C PRO A 93 20.35 9.95 -19.64
N PHE A 94 20.29 8.68 -20.04
CA PHE A 94 19.14 8.15 -20.79
C PHE A 94 17.88 8.14 -19.94
N ILE A 95 17.99 7.77 -18.65
CA ILE A 95 16.86 7.78 -17.73
C ILE A 95 16.40 9.22 -17.45
N LEU A 96 17.33 10.15 -17.27
CA LEU A 96 17.02 11.57 -17.10
C LEU A 96 16.31 12.20 -18.31
N GLU A 97 16.59 11.72 -19.52
CA GLU A 97 15.84 12.12 -20.73
C GLU A 97 14.46 11.46 -20.81
N LEU A 98 14.36 10.21 -20.36
CA LEU A 98 13.15 9.41 -20.43
C LEU A 98 12.07 9.83 -19.42
N LEU A 99 12.45 10.15 -18.18
CA LEU A 99 11.52 10.48 -17.10
C LEU A 99 10.60 11.67 -17.43
N PRO A 100 11.08 12.81 -17.96
CA PRO A 100 10.23 13.91 -18.43
C PRO A 100 9.21 13.47 -19.48
N MET A 101 9.57 12.56 -20.40
CA MET A 101 8.65 12.07 -21.42
C MET A 101 7.54 11.18 -20.84
N ILE A 102 7.86 10.32 -19.88
CA ILE A 102 6.89 9.41 -19.24
C ILE A 102 5.95 10.19 -18.31
N THR A 103 6.48 11.11 -17.52
CA THR A 103 5.70 11.97 -16.62
C THR A 103 4.77 12.90 -17.40
N ALA A 104 5.23 13.48 -18.50
CA ALA A 104 4.41 14.33 -19.36
C ALA A 104 3.21 13.58 -19.97
N LYS A 105 3.39 12.31 -20.36
CA LYS A 105 2.28 11.46 -20.82
C LYS A 105 1.21 11.22 -19.75
N ASN A 106 1.52 11.46 -18.49
CA ASN A 106 0.61 11.36 -17.36
C ASN A 106 0.12 12.72 -16.84
N GLY A 107 0.40 13.82 -17.55
CA GLY A 107 -0.04 15.17 -17.19
C GLY A 107 0.91 15.94 -16.29
N PHE A 108 2.08 15.39 -15.97
CA PHE A 108 3.10 16.04 -15.13
C PHE A 108 4.21 16.60 -16.02
N THR A 109 4.19 17.91 -16.27
CA THR A 109 5.10 18.56 -17.23
C THR A 109 6.26 19.33 -16.60
N GLN A 110 6.23 19.56 -15.29
CA GLN A 110 7.27 20.30 -14.57
C GLN A 110 8.25 19.35 -13.91
N VAL A 111 9.22 18.85 -14.70
CA VAL A 111 10.29 17.98 -14.21
C VAL A 111 11.63 18.70 -14.33
N THR A 112 12.37 18.74 -13.22
CA THR A 112 13.77 19.14 -13.18
C THR A 112 14.62 17.88 -12.99
N SER A 113 15.77 17.79 -13.65
CA SER A 113 16.64 16.61 -13.59
C SER A 113 17.95 16.93 -12.86
N ALA A 114 18.45 15.98 -12.06
CA ALA A 114 19.74 16.04 -11.39
C ALA A 114 20.53 14.75 -11.66
N ALA A 115 21.79 14.89 -12.05
CA ALA A 115 22.64 13.75 -12.46
C ALA A 115 23.36 13.04 -11.29
N SER A 116 23.13 13.46 -10.06
CA SER A 116 23.74 12.86 -8.87
C SER A 116 23.04 13.33 -7.59
N GLY A 117 23.22 12.58 -6.49
CA GLY A 117 22.72 12.97 -5.18
C GLY A 117 23.23 14.34 -4.72
N ALA A 118 24.51 14.65 -4.96
CA ALA A 118 25.09 15.96 -4.64
C ALA A 118 24.44 17.11 -5.43
N SER A 119 24.18 16.91 -6.73
CA SER A 119 23.48 17.89 -7.56
C SER A 119 22.04 18.11 -7.09
N ALA A 120 21.34 17.02 -6.75
CA ALA A 120 19.99 17.07 -6.21
C ALA A 120 19.93 17.88 -4.90
N LEU A 121 20.84 17.65 -3.96
CA LEU A 121 20.89 18.41 -2.71
C LEU A 121 21.15 19.91 -2.93
N SER A 122 22.02 20.26 -3.88
CA SER A 122 22.23 21.67 -4.25
C SER A 122 20.92 22.29 -4.76
N ILE A 123 20.23 21.63 -5.69
CA ILE A 123 18.96 22.10 -6.26
C ILE A 123 17.90 22.29 -5.18
N LEU A 124 17.75 21.31 -4.28
CA LEU A 124 16.75 21.35 -3.19
C LEU A 124 17.04 22.44 -2.16
N THR A 125 18.32 22.76 -1.94
CA THR A 125 18.73 23.83 -1.02
C THR A 125 18.49 25.21 -1.64
N ASP A 126 18.75 25.35 -2.95
CA ASP A 126 18.66 26.62 -3.67
C ASP A 126 17.20 26.98 -4.04
N ASP A 127 16.33 25.99 -4.29
CA ASP A 127 14.92 26.18 -4.68
C ASP A 127 13.97 25.21 -3.94
N PRO A 128 13.45 25.61 -2.76
CA PRO A 128 12.67 24.74 -1.87
C PRO A 128 11.20 24.55 -2.31
N ALA A 129 10.95 24.16 -3.56
CA ALA A 129 9.60 24.13 -4.12
C ALA A 129 9.31 22.91 -5.01
N PHE A 130 9.86 21.76 -4.64
CA PHE A 130 9.52 20.47 -5.29
C PHE A 130 8.45 19.73 -4.49
N ASP A 131 7.49 19.16 -5.22
CA ASP A 131 6.32 18.47 -4.68
C ASP A 131 6.47 16.95 -4.68
N CYS A 132 7.38 16.41 -5.50
CA CYS A 132 7.75 15.01 -5.46
C CYS A 132 9.18 14.84 -5.99
N LEU A 133 9.87 13.84 -5.44
CA LEU A 133 11.19 13.45 -5.88
C LEU A 133 11.16 12.02 -6.42
N LEU A 134 11.70 11.82 -7.62
CA LEU A 134 11.98 10.51 -8.19
C LEU A 134 13.48 10.27 -8.04
N VAL A 135 13.89 9.27 -7.26
CA VAL A 135 15.30 9.11 -6.87
C VAL A 135 15.77 7.71 -7.18
N ASP A 136 16.76 7.56 -8.06
CA ASP A 136 17.40 6.26 -8.30
C ASP A 136 18.12 5.73 -7.05
N ILE A 137 17.97 4.43 -6.78
CA ILE A 137 18.66 3.78 -5.67
C ILE A 137 20.16 3.64 -5.98
N SER A 138 20.51 3.21 -7.19
CA SER A 138 21.84 2.73 -7.52
C SER A 138 22.70 3.80 -8.21
N MET A 139 23.04 4.85 -7.47
CA MET A 139 23.90 5.93 -7.97
C MET A 139 25.34 5.85 -7.41
N PRO A 140 26.36 6.24 -8.20
CA PRO A 140 27.74 6.30 -7.74
C PRO A 140 27.97 7.46 -6.77
N GLY A 141 28.82 7.21 -5.76
CA GLY A 141 29.15 8.19 -4.73
C GLY A 141 28.12 8.18 -3.61
N MET A 142 27.07 8.99 -3.76
CA MET A 142 25.93 9.02 -2.84
C MET A 142 24.79 8.22 -3.45
N ASP A 143 24.42 7.11 -2.82
CA ASP A 143 23.30 6.29 -3.27
C ASP A 143 21.94 6.95 -2.97
N GLY A 144 20.87 6.44 -3.57
CA GLY A 144 19.54 7.02 -3.41
C GLY A 144 18.99 6.94 -1.98
N ILE A 145 19.40 5.92 -1.22
CA ILE A 145 18.94 5.71 0.16
C ILE A 145 19.61 6.73 1.09
N GLU A 146 20.92 6.93 0.93
CA GLU A 146 21.67 7.99 1.60
C GLU A 146 21.13 9.38 1.25
N LEU A 147 20.91 9.64 -0.04
CA LEU A 147 20.27 10.87 -0.50
C LEU A 147 18.90 11.09 0.17
N CYS A 148 18.08 10.05 0.26
CA CYS A 148 16.77 10.10 0.91
C CYS A 148 16.87 10.58 2.36
N ARG A 149 17.83 10.04 3.15
CA ARG A 149 18.09 10.51 4.53
C ARG A 149 18.47 11.98 4.57
N HIS A 150 19.34 12.42 3.67
CA HIS A 150 19.74 13.83 3.59
C HIS A 150 18.56 14.75 3.24
N ILE A 151 17.69 14.35 2.31
CA ILE A 151 16.49 15.11 1.95
C ILE A 151 15.55 15.21 3.15
N ARG A 152 15.34 14.13 3.91
CA ARG A 152 14.47 14.14 5.09
C ARG A 152 14.98 15.01 6.23
N ALA A 153 16.29 15.30 6.27
CA ALA A 153 16.87 16.26 7.20
C ALA A 153 16.58 17.74 6.81
N LEU A 154 16.12 18.01 5.58
CA LEU A 154 15.72 19.35 5.14
C LEU A 154 14.28 19.64 5.58
N GLU A 155 14.09 20.73 6.33
CA GLU A 155 12.78 21.09 6.91
C GLU A 155 11.67 21.19 5.85
N ALA A 156 11.97 21.76 4.68
CA ALA A 156 11.02 21.92 3.58
C ALA A 156 10.58 20.59 2.93
N TYR A 157 11.31 19.50 3.17
CA TYR A 157 11.13 18.22 2.49
C TYR A 157 10.84 17.05 3.42
N ARG A 158 10.54 17.30 4.71
CA ARG A 158 10.23 16.24 5.68
C ARG A 158 9.09 15.32 5.22
N THR A 159 8.06 15.90 4.62
CA THR A 159 6.85 15.17 4.19
C THR A 159 6.70 15.09 2.68
N THR A 160 7.66 15.60 1.89
CA THR A 160 7.54 15.60 0.44
C THR A 160 7.65 14.17 -0.11
N PRO A 161 6.72 13.70 -0.95
CA PRO A 161 6.77 12.35 -1.49
C PRO A 161 8.09 12.03 -2.21
N ILE A 162 8.77 10.97 -1.79
CA ILE A 162 9.97 10.42 -2.46
C ILE A 162 9.63 9.05 -3.03
N ILE A 163 9.75 8.90 -4.35
CA ILE A 163 9.54 7.65 -5.08
C ILE A 163 10.89 7.12 -5.54
N MET A 164 11.33 6.00 -4.98
CA MET A 164 12.61 5.38 -5.29
C MET A 164 12.56 4.63 -6.61
N LEU A 165 13.41 4.96 -7.57
CA LEU A 165 13.54 4.23 -8.82
C LEU A 165 14.48 3.05 -8.57
N THR A 166 14.00 1.83 -8.81
CA THR A 166 14.69 0.60 -8.38
C THR A 166 14.91 -0.36 -9.54
N GLY A 167 16.09 -0.95 -9.64
CA GLY A 167 16.32 -2.11 -10.51
C GLY A 167 15.89 -3.42 -9.83
N MET A 168 15.86 -4.53 -10.59
CA MET A 168 15.58 -5.87 -10.02
C MET A 168 16.57 -6.30 -8.92
N ARG A 169 17.81 -5.78 -8.96
CA ARG A 169 18.85 -6.09 -7.95
C ARG A 169 18.61 -5.38 -6.63
N ASP A 170 17.87 -4.28 -6.66
CA ASP A 170 17.69 -3.37 -5.53
C ASP A 170 16.43 -3.71 -4.72
N LEU A 171 15.62 -4.68 -5.17
CA LEU A 171 14.44 -5.17 -4.44
C LEU A 171 14.77 -5.61 -3.01
N LYS A 172 16.01 -6.08 -2.78
CA LYS A 172 16.49 -6.44 -1.44
C LYS A 172 16.68 -5.21 -0.53
N ASN A 173 17.01 -4.07 -1.10
CA ASN A 173 17.30 -2.82 -0.37
C ASN A 173 16.03 -1.96 -0.19
N MET A 174 14.85 -2.47 -0.58
CA MET A 174 13.60 -1.72 -0.45
C MET A 174 13.24 -1.41 1.00
N GLY A 175 13.54 -2.34 1.92
CA GLY A 175 13.38 -2.11 3.36
C GLY A 175 14.18 -0.90 3.80
N ASP A 176 15.47 -0.86 3.45
CA ASP A 176 16.36 0.27 3.78
C ASP A 176 15.92 1.59 3.15
N ALA A 177 15.39 1.55 1.93
CA ALA A 177 14.89 2.74 1.25
C ALA A 177 13.65 3.33 1.96
N PHE A 178 12.72 2.49 2.39
CA PHE A 178 11.57 2.91 3.18
C PHE A 178 11.99 3.43 4.56
N ARG A 179 12.97 2.79 5.20
CA ARG A 179 13.55 3.22 6.47
C ARG A 179 14.27 4.57 6.37
N ALA A 180 14.83 4.89 5.22
CA ALA A 180 15.39 6.21 4.95
C ALA A 180 14.31 7.31 4.75
N GLY A 181 13.02 6.94 4.74
CA GLY A 181 11.89 7.84 4.61
C GLY A 181 11.31 7.92 3.19
N ALA A 182 11.60 6.97 2.31
CA ALA A 182 10.94 6.90 1.01
C ALA A 182 9.43 6.68 1.15
N THR A 183 8.63 7.33 0.31
CA THR A 183 7.16 7.18 0.31
C THR A 183 6.72 5.99 -0.53
N ASP A 184 7.42 5.75 -1.63
CA ASP A 184 7.13 4.69 -2.59
C ASP A 184 8.39 4.29 -3.38
N TYR A 185 8.25 3.33 -4.29
CA TYR A 185 9.27 2.94 -5.26
C TYR A 185 8.67 2.72 -6.65
N ALA A 186 9.44 2.71 -7.73
CA ALA A 186 9.01 2.32 -9.06
C ALA A 186 10.09 1.48 -9.75
N THR A 187 9.72 0.34 -10.32
CA THR A 187 10.68 -0.59 -10.92
C THR A 187 11.11 -0.15 -12.32
N LYS A 188 12.41 -0.25 -12.58
CA LYS A 188 13.02 -0.15 -13.92
C LYS A 188 12.95 -1.53 -14.61
N PRO A 189 12.58 -1.61 -15.90
CA PRO A 189 12.18 -0.52 -16.79
C PRO A 189 10.77 0.01 -16.49
N PHE A 190 10.57 1.32 -16.65
CA PHE A 190 9.33 1.98 -16.25
C PHE A 190 8.13 1.65 -17.14
N ASP A 191 7.04 1.18 -16.55
CA ASP A 191 5.73 1.20 -17.18
C ASP A 191 5.08 2.59 -17.03
N ILE A 192 4.60 3.15 -18.15
CA ILE A 192 4.04 4.51 -18.21
C ILE A 192 2.82 4.65 -17.29
N LYS A 193 1.96 3.63 -17.21
CA LYS A 193 0.75 3.67 -16.39
C LYS A 193 1.10 3.50 -14.92
N GLU A 194 2.06 2.63 -14.62
CA GLU A 194 2.53 2.39 -13.26
C GLU A 194 3.13 3.66 -12.65
N LEU A 195 4.16 4.24 -13.29
CA LEU A 195 4.80 5.47 -12.81
C LEU A 195 3.79 6.61 -12.69
N GLY A 196 2.89 6.73 -13.68
CA GLY A 196 1.81 7.71 -13.64
C GLY A 196 0.85 7.55 -12.46
N THR A 197 0.55 6.30 -12.07
CA THR A 197 -0.33 6.03 -10.93
C THR A 197 0.33 6.44 -9.63
N ARG A 198 1.63 6.18 -9.48
CA ARG A 198 2.41 6.58 -8.31
C ARG A 198 2.49 8.11 -8.18
N LEU A 199 2.74 8.81 -9.28
CA LEU A 199 2.74 10.28 -9.31
C LEU A 199 1.39 10.90 -8.95
N ARG A 200 0.27 10.30 -9.37
CA ARG A 200 -1.07 10.76 -8.97
C ARG A 200 -1.33 10.59 -7.47
N LEU A 201 -0.93 9.47 -6.89
CA LEU A 201 -1.04 9.27 -5.44
C LEU A 201 -0.21 10.28 -4.65
N ALA A 202 1.03 10.55 -5.10
CA ALA A 202 1.86 11.60 -4.53
C ALA A 202 1.23 13.01 -4.68
N GLN A 203 0.62 13.30 -5.83
CA GLN A 203 -0.09 14.56 -6.05
C GLN A 203 -1.29 14.72 -5.10
N ASP A 204 -2.05 13.65 -4.88
CA ASP A 204 -3.19 13.66 -3.96
C ASP A 204 -2.71 13.93 -2.53
N GLU A 205 -1.63 13.27 -2.08
CA GLU A 205 -1.02 13.49 -0.76
C GLU A 205 -0.59 14.95 -0.55
N VAL A 206 0.13 15.53 -1.52
CA VAL A 206 0.54 16.94 -1.49
C VAL A 206 -0.66 17.88 -1.47
N THR A 207 -1.71 17.56 -2.24
CA THR A 207 -2.93 18.37 -2.30
C THR A 207 -3.67 18.35 -0.95
N GLN A 208 -3.80 17.19 -0.32
CA GLN A 208 -4.42 17.07 1.01
C GLN A 208 -3.62 17.80 2.09
N ALA A 209 -2.29 17.68 2.08
CA ALA A 209 -1.43 18.39 3.04
C ALA A 209 -1.59 19.93 2.93
N ARG A 210 -1.66 20.45 1.70
CA ARG A 210 -1.91 21.87 1.43
C ARG A 210 -3.30 22.31 1.88
N LEU A 211 -4.33 21.49 1.65
CA LEU A 211 -5.71 21.75 2.07
C LEU A 211 -5.83 21.76 3.60
N ASN A 212 -5.25 20.78 4.28
CA ASN A 212 -5.26 20.70 5.74
C ASN A 212 -4.56 21.91 6.38
N THR A 213 -3.43 22.35 5.81
CA THR A 213 -2.74 23.58 6.26
C THR A 213 -3.60 24.83 6.06
N SER A 214 -4.43 24.88 5.01
CA SER A 214 -5.33 26.00 4.73
C SER A 214 -6.63 25.99 5.55
N ILE A 215 -7.03 24.86 6.14
CA ILE A 215 -8.29 24.68 6.88
C ILE A 215 -8.10 24.88 8.39
N LEU A 216 -6.87 24.96 8.91
CA LEU A 216 -6.59 25.19 10.33
C LEU A 216 -6.91 26.63 10.78
N LYS A 217 -8.20 26.94 10.92
CA LYS A 217 -8.74 27.79 12.01
C LYS A 217 -9.29 26.85 13.09
N PRO A 218 -9.01 27.10 14.39
CA PRO A 218 -9.34 26.15 15.45
C PRO A 218 -10.84 26.15 15.72
N GLY A 219 -11.51 25.05 15.38
CA GLY A 219 -12.95 24.88 15.59
C GLY A 219 -13.35 23.41 15.59
N HIS A 220 -13.15 22.76 16.75
CA HIS A 220 -13.85 21.57 17.25
C HIS A 220 -14.40 20.55 16.22
N MET A 221 -13.71 19.43 16.05
CA MET A 221 -14.38 18.16 15.76
C MET A 221 -14.03 17.12 16.82
N ARG A 222 -15.04 16.79 17.61
CA ARG A 222 -15.07 15.67 18.55
C ARG A 222 -15.36 14.41 17.73
N HIS A 223 -14.32 13.77 17.20
CA HIS A 223 -14.41 12.35 16.85
C HIS A 223 -14.26 11.55 18.14
N GLU A 224 -15.13 10.55 18.30
CA GLU A 224 -14.98 9.47 19.27
C GLU A 224 -13.53 8.94 19.15
N LYS A 225 -12.73 9.10 20.22
CA LYS A 225 -11.29 8.84 20.20
C LYS A 225 -11.03 7.34 20.07
N VAL A 226 -10.98 6.84 18.84
CA VAL A 226 -10.10 5.73 18.47
C VAL A 226 -8.71 6.34 18.36
N PHE A 227 -7.77 5.84 19.16
CA PHE A 227 -6.42 6.36 19.31
C PHE A 227 -5.75 6.69 17.95
N SER A 228 -5.18 7.89 17.82
CA SER A 228 -4.36 8.29 16.67
C SER A 228 -2.89 8.19 17.05
N LEU A 229 -2.14 7.34 16.36
CA LEU A 229 -0.67 7.29 16.47
C LEU A 229 -0.12 8.69 16.10
N PRO A 230 0.94 9.18 16.78
CA PRO A 230 1.58 10.44 16.42
C PRO A 230 1.99 10.46 14.94
N GLU A 231 1.81 11.60 14.25
CA GLU A 231 2.12 11.79 12.81
C GLU A 231 3.58 11.50 12.44
N ASN A 232 4.47 11.31 13.41
CA ASN A 232 5.87 10.95 13.21
C ASN A 232 6.31 9.95 14.27
N LEU A 233 5.71 8.76 14.26
CA LEU A 233 6.21 7.62 15.04
C LEU A 233 7.51 7.06 14.40
N HIS A 234 8.50 7.92 14.13
CA HIS A 234 9.91 7.53 14.05
C HIS A 234 10.35 7.41 15.51
N LEU A 235 10.11 6.24 16.07
CA LEU A 235 10.55 5.95 17.41
C LEU A 235 12.05 5.68 17.33
N ASP A 236 12.82 6.60 17.90
CA ASP A 236 14.27 6.47 18.02
C ASP A 236 14.62 5.04 18.51
N GLY A 237 15.25 4.25 17.64
CA GLY A 237 15.87 2.98 18.01
C GLY A 237 15.31 1.70 17.40
N ASP A 238 14.12 1.71 16.76
CA ASP A 238 13.60 0.51 16.07
C ASP A 238 13.28 0.76 14.59
N ASP A 239 14.38 0.76 13.86
CA ASP A 239 14.61 0.70 12.43
C ASP A 239 13.60 -0.12 11.57
N ASN A 240 12.76 -0.98 12.14
CA ASN A 240 11.82 -1.83 11.39
C ASN A 240 10.35 -1.36 11.47
N LEU A 241 10.04 -0.33 12.26
CA LEU A 241 8.69 0.21 12.41
C LEU A 241 8.42 1.29 11.34
N VAL A 242 7.36 1.10 10.56
CA VAL A 242 6.94 1.97 9.45
C VAL A 242 5.46 2.38 9.59
N ASP A 243 5.02 3.34 8.77
CA ASP A 243 3.60 3.68 8.68
C ASP A 243 2.79 2.50 8.09
N ARG A 244 1.57 2.30 8.58
CA ARG A 244 0.66 1.26 8.09
C ARG A 244 0.39 1.39 6.59
N ALA A 245 0.28 2.61 6.07
CA ALA A 245 0.12 2.87 4.64
C ALA A 245 1.30 2.29 3.83
N MET A 246 2.52 2.30 4.38
CA MET A 246 3.69 1.70 3.74
C MET A 246 3.60 0.19 3.69
N LEU A 247 3.18 -0.47 4.79
CA LEU A 247 2.92 -1.91 4.78
C LEU A 247 1.83 -2.31 3.79
N VAL A 248 0.77 -1.51 3.69
CA VAL A 248 -0.29 -1.69 2.69
C VAL A 248 0.28 -1.60 1.28
N ASN A 249 1.08 -0.56 1.00
CA ASN A 249 1.73 -0.37 -0.29
C ASN A 249 2.69 -1.51 -0.62
N TYR A 250 3.51 -1.94 0.34
CA TYR A 250 4.44 -3.06 0.17
C TYR A 250 3.72 -4.35 -0.22
N LEU A 251 2.72 -4.77 0.57
CA LEU A 251 1.97 -6.01 0.28
C LEU A 251 1.13 -5.91 -0.98
N THR A 252 0.56 -4.75 -1.30
CA THR A 252 -0.17 -4.60 -2.57
C THR A 252 0.77 -4.55 -3.77
N ARG A 253 2.04 -4.22 -3.60
CA ARG A 253 2.95 -4.01 -4.73
C ARG A 253 3.96 -5.12 -4.97
N ILE A 254 4.23 -5.98 -3.99
CA ILE A 254 5.11 -7.13 -4.10
C ILE A 254 4.67 -8.11 -5.21
N ASP A 255 5.65 -8.65 -5.93
CA ASP A 255 5.43 -9.57 -7.04
C ASP A 255 4.87 -10.92 -6.56
N ALA A 256 4.05 -11.55 -7.40
CA ALA A 256 3.38 -12.81 -7.06
C ALA A 256 4.36 -13.95 -6.69
N ARG A 257 5.59 -13.92 -7.25
CA ARG A 257 6.63 -14.91 -6.94
C ARG A 257 7.22 -14.71 -5.53
N GLU A 258 7.34 -13.46 -5.09
CA GLU A 258 7.87 -13.09 -3.79
C GLU A 258 6.80 -13.17 -2.70
N THR A 259 5.53 -12.99 -3.06
CA THR A 259 4.39 -13.14 -2.14
C THR A 259 4.35 -14.52 -1.46
N ALA A 260 4.84 -15.57 -2.14
CA ALA A 260 4.87 -16.93 -1.61
C ALA A 260 5.85 -17.09 -0.43
N SER A 261 6.87 -16.25 -0.35
CA SER A 261 7.85 -16.21 0.72
C SER A 261 7.56 -15.12 1.75
N ILE A 262 6.38 -14.52 1.77
CA ILE A 262 6.00 -13.51 2.77
C ILE A 262 4.98 -14.07 3.74
N GLU A 263 5.18 -13.78 5.02
CA GLU A 263 4.28 -14.13 6.10
C GLU A 263 3.93 -12.86 6.89
N VAL A 264 2.66 -12.78 7.28
CA VAL A 264 2.09 -11.70 8.05
C VAL A 264 1.67 -12.25 9.40
N PHE A 265 2.18 -11.65 10.47
CA PHE A 265 1.78 -11.90 11.84
C PHE A 265 1.09 -10.66 12.39
N ALA A 266 0.28 -10.84 13.43
CA ALA A 266 -0.15 -9.75 14.29
C ALA A 266 0.23 -10.09 15.73
N LEU A 267 0.70 -9.09 16.46
CA LEU A 267 0.95 -9.14 17.88
C LEU A 267 -0.01 -8.18 18.55
N ARG A 268 -0.90 -8.72 19.39
CA ARG A 268 -1.77 -7.92 20.24
C ARG A 268 -1.13 -7.74 21.61
N THR A 269 -1.19 -6.53 22.15
CA THR A 269 -0.80 -6.21 23.52
C THR A 269 -2.03 -5.77 24.30
N GLU A 270 -2.20 -6.23 25.53
CA GLU A 270 -3.29 -5.82 26.41
C GLU A 270 -2.83 -5.53 27.84
N PRO A 271 -3.46 -4.58 28.56
CA PRO A 271 -4.62 -3.76 28.13
C PRO A 271 -4.23 -2.39 27.54
N MET A 272 -4.24 -2.25 26.21
CA MET A 272 -3.85 -1.00 25.52
C MET A 272 -4.74 0.20 25.85
N ASP A 273 -6.05 -0.03 25.97
CA ASP A 273 -7.05 1.00 26.32
C ASP A 273 -6.76 1.64 27.68
N LYS A 274 -6.45 0.81 28.68
CA LYS A 274 -6.15 1.27 30.04
C LYS A 274 -4.80 1.95 30.11
N ILE A 275 -3.80 1.44 29.40
CA ILE A 275 -2.47 2.07 29.32
C ILE A 275 -2.61 3.46 28.69
N TYR A 276 -3.31 3.56 27.54
CA TYR A 276 -3.52 4.83 26.87
C TYR A 276 -4.28 5.86 27.74
N ALA A 277 -5.28 5.41 28.50
CA ALA A 277 -6.05 6.31 29.37
C ALA A 277 -5.23 6.91 30.52
N HIS A 278 -4.11 6.30 30.91
CA HIS A 278 -3.31 6.70 32.07
C HIS A 278 -1.86 7.11 31.70
N ALA A 279 -1.48 7.04 30.43
CA ALA A 279 -0.20 7.47 29.92
C ALA A 279 -0.30 8.83 29.22
N SER A 280 0.77 9.62 29.29
CA SER A 280 0.89 10.76 28.37
C SER A 280 1.03 10.26 26.92
N PRO A 281 0.71 11.06 25.89
CA PRO A 281 0.91 10.67 24.50
C PRO A 281 2.36 10.25 24.18
N GLN A 282 3.33 10.88 24.84
CA GLN A 282 4.75 10.56 24.68
C GLN A 282 5.11 9.23 25.34
N GLU A 283 4.72 9.03 26.61
CA GLU A 283 4.95 7.76 27.33
C GLU A 283 4.30 6.59 26.58
N PHE A 284 3.11 6.81 26.00
CA PHE A 284 2.43 5.79 25.21
C PHE A 284 3.19 5.46 23.93
N ALA A 285 3.70 6.47 23.22
CA ALA A 285 4.52 6.27 22.04
C ALA A 285 5.83 5.51 22.36
N GLU A 286 6.51 5.87 23.45
CA GLU A 286 7.70 5.17 23.95
C GLU A 286 7.40 3.71 24.29
N PHE A 287 6.28 3.45 24.98
CA PHE A 287 5.84 2.07 25.26
C PHE A 287 5.58 1.26 23.99
N LEU A 288 4.89 1.84 23.01
CA LEU A 288 4.70 1.21 21.70
C LEU A 288 6.04 0.92 21.02
N SER A 289 7.02 1.82 21.13
CA SER A 289 8.36 1.57 20.59
C SER A 289 9.01 0.36 21.21
N ASP A 290 8.96 0.25 22.53
CA ASP A 290 9.62 -0.84 23.23
C ASP A 290 8.95 -2.19 22.93
N VAL A 291 7.64 -2.20 22.75
CA VAL A 291 6.90 -3.39 22.29
C VAL A 291 7.33 -3.78 20.87
N ALA A 292 7.42 -2.81 19.95
CA ALA A 292 7.90 -3.05 18.59
C ALA A 292 9.35 -3.55 18.56
N GLY A 293 10.24 -2.90 19.31
CA GLY A 293 11.65 -3.29 19.44
C GLY A 293 11.81 -4.70 19.99
N ALA A 294 11.06 -5.01 21.05
CA ALA A 294 11.04 -6.36 21.61
C ALA A 294 10.58 -7.40 20.58
N ALA A 295 9.52 -7.11 19.81
CA ALA A 295 9.09 -7.97 18.71
C ALA A 295 10.17 -8.09 17.62
N GLY A 296 10.75 -6.98 17.16
CA GLY A 296 11.79 -6.94 16.14
C GLY A 296 12.98 -7.85 16.45
N THR A 297 13.44 -7.88 17.71
CA THR A 297 14.52 -8.80 18.14
C THR A 297 14.16 -10.29 18.04
N GLN A 298 12.88 -10.64 18.01
CA GLN A 298 12.43 -12.01 17.85
C GLN A 298 12.27 -12.40 16.39
N PHE A 299 11.79 -11.49 15.54
CA PHE A 299 11.52 -11.75 14.13
C PHE A 299 12.77 -11.61 13.22
N THR A 300 13.83 -10.90 13.65
CA THR A 300 15.15 -10.67 12.99
C THR A 300 15.42 -11.38 11.66
N ASP A 301 14.74 -10.95 10.61
CA ASP A 301 15.14 -11.15 9.22
C ASP A 301 15.33 -9.75 8.61
N GLU A 302 16.30 -9.58 7.70
CA GLU A 302 16.64 -8.30 7.03
C GLU A 302 15.45 -7.62 6.32
N HIS A 303 14.34 -8.35 6.17
CA HIS A 303 13.13 -7.90 5.48
C HIS A 303 11.89 -7.83 6.40
N THR A 304 12.10 -7.67 7.71
CA THR A 304 10.99 -7.49 8.67
C THR A 304 10.54 -6.04 8.67
N LEU A 305 9.27 -5.81 8.36
CA LEU A 305 8.60 -4.51 8.47
C LEU A 305 7.43 -4.63 9.45
N MET A 306 7.28 -3.64 10.32
CA MET A 306 6.23 -3.62 11.33
C MET A 306 5.43 -2.32 11.26
N ALA A 307 4.14 -2.36 11.58
CA ALA A 307 3.34 -1.15 11.74
C ALA A 307 2.20 -1.37 12.73
N TYR A 308 1.86 -0.34 13.47
CA TYR A 308 0.68 -0.39 14.34
C TYR A 308 -0.61 -0.24 13.52
N ALA A 309 -1.60 -1.07 13.86
CA ALA A 309 -2.97 -1.00 13.38
C ALA A 309 -3.89 -0.42 14.47
N GLU A 310 -5.16 -0.23 14.11
CA GLU A 310 -6.21 0.20 15.02
C GLU A 310 -6.29 -0.78 16.21
N ASN A 311 -6.41 -0.26 17.44
CA ASN A 311 -6.40 -0.99 18.73
C ASN A 311 -5.03 -1.44 19.27
N GLY A 312 -3.92 -0.98 18.69
CA GLY A 312 -2.59 -1.26 19.23
C GLY A 312 -2.05 -2.64 18.84
N ASP A 313 -2.65 -3.28 17.83
CA ASP A 313 -2.07 -4.46 17.18
C ASP A 313 -0.84 -4.06 16.38
N LEU A 314 0.27 -4.74 16.62
CA LEU A 314 1.47 -4.62 15.81
C LEU A 314 1.40 -5.64 14.67
N LEU A 315 1.22 -5.16 13.45
CA LEU A 315 1.35 -5.97 12.24
C LEU A 315 2.83 -6.18 11.95
N ILE A 316 3.21 -7.41 11.65
CA ILE A 316 4.60 -7.80 11.36
C ILE A 316 4.61 -8.54 10.03
N VAL A 317 5.27 -7.97 9.03
CA VAL A 317 5.48 -8.59 7.73
C VAL A 317 6.93 -9.02 7.64
N THR A 318 7.16 -10.31 7.43
CA THR A 318 8.52 -10.86 7.33
C THR A 318 8.58 -11.91 6.22
N GLN A 319 9.80 -12.29 5.84
CA GLN A 319 9.98 -13.43 4.95
C GLN A 319 9.79 -14.75 5.69
N SER A 320 9.19 -15.72 5.00
CA SER A 320 9.07 -17.09 5.48
C SER A 320 10.46 -17.71 5.58
N GLY A 321 10.79 -18.28 6.73
CA GLY A 321 12.10 -18.86 6.99
C GLY A 321 12.14 -19.64 8.30
N ASN A 322 13.33 -20.14 8.65
CA ASN A 322 13.52 -20.97 9.84
C ASN A 322 13.03 -20.29 11.13
N ARG A 323 13.15 -18.96 11.21
CA ARG A 323 12.78 -18.19 12.39
C ARG A 323 11.28 -17.95 12.47
N SER A 324 10.63 -17.56 11.38
CA SER A 324 9.16 -17.46 11.31
C SER A 324 8.49 -18.82 11.60
N ASP A 325 9.06 -19.92 11.11
CA ASP A 325 8.63 -21.29 11.40
C ASP A 325 8.79 -21.65 12.88
N GLN A 326 9.88 -21.22 13.52
CA GLN A 326 10.11 -21.46 14.94
C GLN A 326 9.12 -20.69 15.80
N ILE A 327 8.85 -19.43 15.46
CA ILE A 327 7.84 -18.61 16.12
C ILE A 327 6.46 -19.25 15.95
N ALA A 328 6.11 -19.71 14.75
CA ALA A 328 4.84 -20.38 14.49
C ALA A 328 4.66 -21.66 15.34
N LYS A 329 5.76 -22.42 15.55
CA LYS A 329 5.77 -23.64 16.37
C LYS A 329 5.70 -23.35 17.88
N ASP A 330 6.41 -22.34 18.37
CA ASP A 330 6.44 -21.97 19.79
C ASP A 330 6.24 -20.47 20.01
N ARG A 331 5.01 -20.04 19.75
CA ARG A 331 4.56 -18.66 19.99
C ARG A 331 4.66 -18.27 21.47
N THR A 332 4.45 -19.22 22.38
CA THR A 332 4.42 -18.95 23.83
C THR A 332 5.81 -18.56 24.35
N ALA A 333 6.87 -19.21 23.88
CA ALA A 333 8.23 -18.79 24.24
C ALA A 333 8.57 -17.39 23.70
N THR A 334 8.09 -17.06 22.50
CA THR A 334 8.29 -15.74 21.88
C THR A 334 7.56 -14.65 22.66
N GLU A 335 6.30 -14.88 23.01
CA GLU A 335 5.49 -13.96 23.82
C GLU A 335 6.13 -13.65 25.16
N ARG A 336 6.61 -14.68 25.88
CA ARG A 336 7.29 -14.48 27.17
C ARG A 336 8.54 -13.61 27.06
N LYS A 337 9.31 -13.75 25.97
CA LYS A 337 10.51 -12.92 25.76
C LYS A 337 10.14 -11.46 25.53
N ILE A 338 9.05 -11.21 24.79
CA ILE A 338 8.54 -9.86 24.57
C ILE A 338 8.01 -9.26 25.88
N GLU A 339 7.19 -10.01 26.64
CA GLU A 339 6.70 -9.61 27.96
C GLU A 339 7.85 -9.31 28.93
N GLN A 340 8.93 -10.11 28.90
CA GLN A 340 10.14 -9.87 29.69
C GLN A 340 10.90 -8.62 29.25
N ALA A 341 11.03 -8.38 27.95
CA ALA A 341 11.73 -7.20 27.43
C ALA A 341 11.03 -5.90 27.84
N VAL A 342 9.69 -5.90 27.78
CA VAL A 342 8.86 -4.74 28.14
C VAL A 342 8.64 -4.66 29.66
N SER A 343 9.25 -5.55 30.44
CA SER A 343 9.06 -5.60 31.90
C SER A 343 9.56 -4.36 32.65
N LEU A 344 10.41 -3.55 32.00
CA LEU A 344 10.87 -2.26 32.51
C LEU A 344 9.72 -1.28 32.77
N TRP A 345 8.58 -1.46 32.10
CA TRP A 345 7.38 -0.64 32.31
C TRP A 345 6.50 -1.10 33.49
N LEU A 346 6.74 -2.28 34.07
CA LEU A 346 5.93 -2.78 35.20
C LEU A 346 5.83 -1.79 36.35
N PRO A 347 6.93 -1.16 36.86
CA PRO A 347 6.83 -0.21 37.96
C PRO A 347 5.97 1.01 37.63
N VAL A 348 5.98 1.45 36.36
CA VAL A 348 5.16 2.58 35.87
C VAL A 348 3.68 2.20 35.88
N PHE A 349 3.36 0.98 35.45
CA PHE A 349 2.00 0.45 35.43
C PHE A 349 1.46 0.13 36.83
N GLU A 350 2.27 -0.48 37.69
CA GLU A 350 1.92 -0.81 39.08
C GLU A 350 1.63 0.44 39.91
N ALA A 351 2.45 1.49 39.77
CA ALA A 351 2.22 2.77 40.44
C ALA A 351 0.87 3.42 40.04
N ARG A 352 0.31 3.04 38.89
CA ARG A 352 -0.97 3.54 38.35
C ARG A 352 -2.12 2.54 38.52
N GLY A 353 -1.90 1.41 39.21
CA GLY A 353 -2.91 0.39 39.45
C GLY A 353 -3.33 -0.40 38.20
N LEU A 354 -2.48 -0.41 37.16
CA LEU A 354 -2.71 -1.16 35.93
C LEU A 354 -2.25 -2.62 36.10
N PRO A 355 -2.96 -3.60 35.50
CA PRO A 355 -2.51 -4.99 35.51
C PRO A 355 -1.24 -5.16 34.65
N GLN A 356 -0.54 -6.27 34.84
CA GLN A 356 0.59 -6.63 33.98
C GLN A 356 0.15 -6.75 32.52
N ILE A 357 1.03 -6.31 31.62
CA ILE A 357 0.80 -6.45 30.19
C ILE A 357 0.86 -7.92 29.78
N THR A 358 0.09 -8.26 28.77
CA THR A 358 0.15 -9.58 28.13
C THR A 358 0.22 -9.39 26.62
N VAL A 359 0.96 -10.27 25.94
CA VAL A 359 1.07 -10.23 24.47
C VAL A 359 0.58 -11.53 23.85
N ALA A 360 -0.08 -11.44 22.71
CA ALA A 360 -0.57 -12.60 21.96
C ALA A 360 -0.20 -12.49 20.49
N ILE A 361 0.51 -13.50 19.96
CA ILE A 361 1.00 -13.53 18.58
C ILE A 361 0.14 -14.48 17.74
N GLY A 362 -0.54 -13.95 16.72
CA GLY A 362 -1.29 -14.76 15.75
C GLY A 362 -0.42 -15.77 15.00
N GLY A 363 -1.03 -16.78 14.39
CA GLY A 363 -0.32 -17.63 13.42
C GLY A 363 0.06 -16.86 12.15
N PRO A 364 1.04 -17.34 11.36
CA PRO A 364 1.41 -16.71 10.10
C PRO A 364 0.24 -16.76 9.11
N VAL A 365 0.00 -15.64 8.45
CA VAL A 365 -0.92 -15.50 7.33
C VAL A 365 -0.12 -15.26 6.06
N ARG A 366 -0.39 -16.07 5.03
CA ARG A 366 0.19 -15.82 3.71
C ARG A 366 -0.70 -14.87 2.91
N PRO A 367 -0.15 -13.81 2.30
CA PRO A 367 -0.92 -12.80 1.59
C PRO A 367 -1.37 -13.32 0.20
N ASN A 368 -2.36 -14.20 0.16
CA ASN A 368 -2.77 -14.95 -1.03
C ASN A 368 -3.92 -14.33 -1.85
N ALA A 369 -4.42 -13.16 -1.47
CA ALA A 369 -5.52 -12.49 -2.16
C ALA A 369 -5.04 -11.66 -3.38
N GLU A 370 -6.01 -11.18 -4.17
CA GLU A 370 -5.75 -10.30 -5.31
C GLU A 370 -4.97 -9.05 -4.91
N ARG A 371 -4.14 -8.55 -5.83
CA ARG A 371 -3.18 -7.46 -5.58
C ARG A 371 -3.78 -6.27 -4.83
N ALA A 372 -4.97 -5.82 -5.23
CA ALA A 372 -5.65 -4.67 -4.63
C ALA A 372 -6.19 -4.91 -3.21
N GLN A 373 -6.48 -6.16 -2.84
CA GLN A 373 -7.08 -6.53 -1.54
C GLN A 373 -6.09 -7.26 -0.62
N ARG A 374 -4.89 -7.58 -1.13
CA ARG A 374 -3.91 -8.44 -0.47
C ARG A 374 -3.57 -8.00 0.95
N ALA A 375 -3.26 -6.72 1.12
CA ALA A 375 -2.93 -6.14 2.42
C ALA A 375 -4.12 -6.23 3.39
N VAL A 376 -5.29 -5.78 2.95
CA VAL A 376 -6.51 -5.75 3.78
C VAL A 376 -6.87 -7.15 4.29
N VAL A 377 -6.88 -8.14 3.40
CA VAL A 377 -7.23 -9.52 3.75
C VAL A 377 -6.16 -10.15 4.66
N ALA A 378 -4.87 -9.96 4.35
CA ALA A 378 -3.80 -10.54 5.15
C ALA A 378 -3.75 -9.96 6.58
N PHE A 379 -3.86 -8.63 6.71
CA PHE A 379 -3.85 -7.95 8.00
C PHE A 379 -5.08 -8.31 8.83
N GLY A 380 -6.28 -8.28 8.25
CA GLY A 380 -7.50 -8.65 8.96
C GLY A 380 -7.44 -10.07 9.51
N ASN A 381 -6.98 -11.03 8.70
CA ASN A 381 -6.81 -12.42 9.14
C ASN A 381 -5.75 -12.56 10.24
N ALA A 382 -4.62 -11.86 10.12
CA ALA A 382 -3.56 -11.92 11.11
C ALA A 382 -4.02 -11.37 12.47
N ILE A 383 -4.73 -10.25 12.46
CA ILE A 383 -5.33 -9.64 13.66
C ILE A 383 -6.28 -10.63 14.33
N VAL A 384 -7.25 -11.19 13.58
CA VAL A 384 -8.21 -12.18 14.09
C VAL A 384 -7.51 -13.37 14.78
N LEU A 385 -6.41 -13.87 14.20
CA LEU A 385 -5.64 -14.96 14.81
C LEU A 385 -4.95 -14.55 16.12
N ALA A 386 -4.49 -13.31 16.24
CA ALA A 386 -3.93 -12.78 17.48
C ALA A 386 -5.02 -12.62 18.57
N GLU A 387 -6.21 -12.11 18.21
CA GLU A 387 -7.32 -11.94 19.16
C GLU A 387 -7.78 -13.29 19.73
N HIS A 388 -7.95 -14.29 18.85
CA HIS A 388 -8.35 -15.63 19.25
C HIS A 388 -7.32 -16.28 20.19
N ARG A 389 -6.03 -16.05 19.95
CA ARG A 389 -4.98 -16.58 20.80
C ARG A 389 -4.96 -15.91 22.17
N GLY A 390 -5.13 -14.60 22.23
CA GLY A 390 -5.16 -13.88 23.50
C GLY A 390 -6.42 -14.16 24.33
N SER A 391 -7.58 -14.36 23.68
CA SER A 391 -8.82 -14.77 24.34
C SER A 391 -8.72 -16.11 25.09
N GLY A 392 -7.72 -16.93 24.76
CA GLY A 392 -7.41 -18.19 25.44
C GLY A 392 -6.44 -18.05 26.63
N LYS A 393 -5.97 -16.85 26.95
CA LYS A 393 -5.07 -16.59 28.09
C LYS A 393 -5.85 -16.07 29.29
N ASP A 394 -5.50 -16.57 30.48
CA ASP A 394 -6.07 -16.13 31.74
C ASP A 394 -5.74 -14.64 31.98
N GLY A 395 -6.76 -13.77 31.99
CA GLY A 395 -6.61 -12.32 32.21
C GLY A 395 -7.29 -11.43 31.16
N TRP A 396 -7.62 -11.98 29.98
CA TRP A 396 -8.41 -11.30 28.94
C TRP A 396 -9.91 -11.44 29.24
N GLY A 397 -10.47 -10.51 30.03
CA GLY A 397 -11.92 -10.40 30.20
C GLY A 397 -12.59 -9.94 28.88
N PRO A 398 -13.85 -10.32 28.61
CA PRO A 398 -14.47 -10.09 27.31
C PRO A 398 -14.65 -8.59 27.02
N SER A 399 -13.81 -8.02 26.16
CA SER A 399 -14.06 -6.71 25.56
C SER A 399 -15.21 -6.85 24.56
N LEU A 400 -16.34 -6.25 24.92
CA LEU A 400 -17.60 -6.13 24.18
C LEU A 400 -17.52 -6.42 22.67
N ARG A 401 -18.21 -7.49 22.27
CA ARG A 401 -18.75 -7.63 20.92
C ARG A 401 -19.64 -6.43 20.63
N ILE A 402 -19.32 -5.66 19.59
CA ILE A 402 -20.33 -4.82 18.92
C ILE A 402 -20.66 -5.50 17.59
N SER A 403 -21.96 -5.74 17.47
CA SER A 403 -22.66 -6.53 16.49
C SER A 403 -22.65 -5.92 15.08
N VAL A 404 -22.65 -6.82 14.08
CA VAL A 404 -23.22 -6.79 12.72
C VAL A 404 -23.40 -5.43 12.03
#